data_AF-A0A956MHG9-F1
#
_entry.id   AF-A0A956MHG9-F1
#
_cell.length_a   1.000
_cell.length_b   1.000
_cell.length_c   1.000
_cell.angle_alpha   90.00
_cell.angle_beta   90.00
_cell.angle_gamma   90.00
#
_symmetry.space_group_name_H-M   'P 1'
#
loop_
_entity.id
_entity.type
_entity.pdbx_description
1 polymer ?
#
loop_
_entity_poly.entity_id
_entity_poly.type
_entity_poly.pdbx_seq_one_letter_code
_entity_poly.pdbx_strand_id
1 'polypeptide(L)'
;MERTLEERLAVPAAVLGVVRTLEDAGFETWTVGGAVRDGVLGRPGSDWDLATRARPRDVQRLFRRTIPVGIDHGTVGVLPRGGRLVEVTTFRRDVVPLGRRAVVEFADTIEDDLARRDFTINALAWHPLRLELRDPFDGLADLRGRRLRAVGDADQRFVEDHLRILRALRFAGRFRLTVDADTWDALVRRRDATRDLSAERIREELLKIVGADPRPSRALGLYRASGLLAALFPELDAAFASRGPGAWTHAVGLADRLSRRDPLLRLAPLLAPLHAWGGGESVVTFLTRLRFSNADTDRLVRLTRGAGALPAADGAGAARRRWLHRAGPEAAALLAWSLAEARLAHDMDATTARDTVARVCALRRALRARPVLTVGGLAVGGRDLIQRGLKPGPGFAQLLERLLEQVLDDPAANDRETLLRFVDTWTEDA
;
A
#
# COMPACT_ATOMS: atom_id res chain seq x y z
N MET A 1 -18.76 -3.49 31.91
CA MET A 1 -19.44 -4.66 31.34
C MET A 1 -18.71 -5.02 30.06
N GLU A 2 -18.08 -6.19 29.97
CA GLU A 2 -17.50 -6.64 28.70
C GLU A 2 -18.63 -6.88 27.71
N ARG A 3 -18.51 -6.29 26.51
CA ARG A 3 -19.47 -6.55 25.42
C ARG A 3 -19.51 -8.03 25.09
N THR A 4 -20.69 -8.57 24.81
CA THR A 4 -20.87 -9.95 24.33
C THR A 4 -20.19 -10.13 22.96
N LEU A 5 -19.91 -11.36 22.55
CA LEU A 5 -19.30 -11.61 21.23
C LEU A 5 -20.21 -11.12 20.09
N GLU A 6 -21.53 -11.27 20.24
CA GLU A 6 -22.53 -10.73 19.33
C GLU A 6 -22.41 -9.20 19.20
N GLU A 7 -22.32 -8.49 20.33
CA GLU A 7 -22.17 -7.03 20.37
C GLU A 7 -20.83 -6.55 19.80
N ARG A 8 -19.77 -7.37 19.91
CA ARG A 8 -18.45 -7.06 19.34
C ARG A 8 -18.42 -7.28 17.83
N LEU A 9 -19.05 -8.35 17.36
CA LEU A 9 -19.15 -8.65 15.94
C LEU A 9 -20.10 -7.69 15.24
N ALA A 10 -21.23 -7.33 15.86
CA ALA A 10 -22.19 -6.34 15.37
C ALA A 10 -22.46 -6.47 13.86
N VAL A 11 -22.79 -7.69 13.43
CA VAL A 11 -22.97 -8.03 12.01
C VAL A 11 -24.01 -7.10 11.37
N PRO A 12 -23.69 -6.40 10.26
CA PRO A 12 -24.61 -5.44 9.67
C PRO A 12 -25.94 -6.06 9.26
N ALA A 13 -27.04 -5.33 9.44
CA ALA A 13 -28.39 -5.80 9.09
C ALA A 13 -28.51 -6.28 7.63
N ALA A 14 -27.79 -5.63 6.70
CA ALA A 14 -27.73 -6.06 5.31
C ALA A 14 -27.10 -7.45 5.13
N VAL A 15 -26.04 -7.77 5.88
CA VAL A 15 -25.38 -9.09 5.87
C VAL A 15 -26.30 -10.12 6.53
N LEU A 16 -26.93 -9.78 7.66
CA LEU A 16 -27.92 -10.64 8.32
C LEU A 16 -29.08 -11.02 7.39
N GLY A 17 -29.55 -10.08 6.56
CA GLY A 17 -30.59 -10.34 5.56
C GLY A 17 -30.16 -11.35 4.50
N VAL A 18 -28.90 -11.30 4.04
CA VAL A 18 -28.35 -12.29 3.10
C VAL A 18 -28.25 -13.66 3.78
N VAL A 19 -27.75 -13.73 5.01
CA VAL A 19 -27.68 -14.98 5.78
C VAL A 19 -29.07 -15.60 5.97
N ARG A 20 -30.07 -14.81 6.41
CA ARG A 20 -31.45 -15.31 6.56
C ARG A 20 -32.01 -15.88 5.26
N THR A 21 -31.83 -15.18 4.14
CA THR A 21 -32.34 -15.65 2.84
C THR A 21 -31.73 -17.00 2.44
N LEU A 22 -30.45 -17.22 2.73
CA LEU A 22 -29.78 -18.49 2.43
C LEU A 22 -30.20 -19.61 3.39
N GLU A 23 -30.28 -19.32 4.69
CA GLU A 23 -30.73 -20.27 5.72
C GLU A 23 -32.18 -20.70 5.51
N ASP A 24 -33.09 -19.75 5.21
CA ASP A 24 -34.51 -20.02 4.91
C ASP A 24 -34.67 -20.91 3.66
N ALA A 25 -33.70 -20.85 2.73
CA ALA A 25 -33.64 -21.71 1.56
C ALA A 25 -32.95 -23.07 1.82
N GLY A 26 -32.55 -23.35 3.07
CA GLY A 26 -31.91 -24.61 3.49
C GLY A 26 -30.40 -24.66 3.27
N PHE A 27 -29.75 -23.53 2.98
CA PHE A 27 -28.30 -23.46 2.79
C PHE A 27 -27.59 -22.90 4.01
N GLU A 28 -26.90 -23.79 4.73
CA GLU A 28 -26.06 -23.42 5.86
C GLU A 28 -25.05 -22.33 5.48
N THR A 29 -24.99 -21.27 6.25
CA THR A 29 -24.27 -20.04 5.94
C THR A 29 -23.62 -19.42 7.19
N TRP A 30 -22.33 -19.13 7.06
CA TRP A 30 -21.49 -18.59 8.12
C TRP A 30 -20.86 -17.28 7.71
N THR A 31 -20.69 -16.36 8.66
CA THR A 31 -19.74 -15.26 8.49
C THR A 31 -18.34 -15.78 8.79
N VAL A 32 -17.36 -15.41 7.96
CA VAL A 32 -16.01 -16.00 8.03
C VAL A 32 -14.92 -14.94 7.82
N GLY A 33 -13.67 -15.32 8.11
CA GLY A 33 -12.48 -14.56 7.70
C GLY A 33 -12.15 -13.38 8.60
N GLY A 34 -11.68 -12.29 7.98
CA GLY A 34 -11.07 -11.16 8.67
C GLY A 34 -12.03 -10.44 9.62
N ALA A 35 -13.30 -10.33 9.24
CA ALA A 35 -14.34 -9.68 10.06
C ALA A 35 -14.58 -10.42 11.39
N VAL A 36 -14.61 -11.76 11.36
CA VAL A 36 -14.79 -12.58 12.58
C VAL A 36 -13.59 -12.41 13.51
N ARG A 37 -12.36 -12.55 12.98
CA ARG A 37 -11.12 -12.32 13.74
C ARG A 37 -11.10 -10.91 14.36
N ASP A 38 -11.41 -9.89 13.56
CA ASP A 38 -11.33 -8.50 14.01
C ASP A 38 -12.39 -8.21 15.08
N GLY A 39 -13.62 -8.74 14.94
CA GLY A 39 -14.65 -8.65 15.97
C GLY A 39 -14.30 -9.38 17.27
N VAL A 40 -13.70 -10.57 17.19
CA VAL A 40 -13.15 -11.28 18.37
C VAL A 40 -12.10 -10.43 19.09
N LEU A 41 -11.26 -9.70 18.33
CA LEU A 41 -10.27 -8.75 18.85
C LEU A 41 -10.87 -7.42 19.34
N GLY A 42 -12.20 -7.26 19.32
CA GLY A 42 -12.89 -6.03 19.71
C GLY A 42 -12.65 -4.86 18.75
N ARG A 43 -12.24 -5.15 17.51
CA ARG A 43 -12.06 -4.17 16.44
C ARG A 43 -13.30 -4.17 15.55
N PRO A 44 -13.67 -3.02 14.96
CA PRO A 44 -14.75 -3.00 13.98
C PRO A 44 -14.38 -3.91 12.80
N GLY A 45 -15.18 -4.95 12.58
CA GLY A 45 -15.03 -5.81 11.41
C GLY A 45 -15.30 -5.00 10.13
N SER A 46 -14.35 -5.00 9.20
CA SER A 46 -14.57 -4.57 7.83
C SER A 46 -14.67 -5.80 6.93
N ASP A 47 -15.41 -5.67 5.84
CA ASP A 47 -15.45 -6.66 4.76
C ASP A 47 -15.99 -8.03 5.23
N TRP A 48 -17.32 -8.07 5.45
CA TRP A 48 -18.04 -9.26 5.88
C TRP A 48 -18.21 -10.23 4.72
N ASP A 49 -17.44 -11.31 4.77
CA ASP A 49 -17.53 -12.42 3.82
C ASP A 49 -18.42 -13.52 4.38
N LEU A 50 -19.21 -14.13 3.51
CA LEU A 50 -20.08 -15.26 3.83
C LEU A 50 -19.54 -16.53 3.17
N ALA A 51 -19.47 -17.62 3.93
CA ALA A 51 -19.29 -18.96 3.42
C ALA A 51 -20.62 -19.70 3.50
N THR A 52 -21.03 -20.38 2.43
CA THR A 52 -22.33 -21.08 2.38
C THR A 52 -22.25 -22.42 1.68
N ARG A 53 -23.15 -23.35 2.00
CA ARG A 53 -23.34 -24.59 1.22
C ARG A 53 -23.88 -24.31 -0.18
N ALA A 54 -24.62 -23.19 -0.36
CA ALA A 54 -25.24 -22.83 -1.65
C ALA A 54 -24.21 -22.75 -2.78
N ARG A 55 -24.51 -23.33 -3.95
CA ARG A 55 -23.65 -23.21 -5.14
C ARG A 55 -23.88 -21.84 -5.81
N PRO A 56 -22.95 -21.35 -6.66
CA PRO A 56 -23.09 -20.03 -7.29
C PRO A 56 -24.42 -19.82 -8.02
N ARG A 57 -24.93 -20.87 -8.68
CA ARG A 57 -26.23 -20.85 -9.36
C ARG A 57 -27.40 -20.67 -8.39
N ASP A 58 -27.33 -21.27 -7.21
CA ASP A 58 -28.38 -21.15 -6.19
C ASP A 58 -28.38 -19.74 -5.60
N VAL A 59 -27.19 -19.19 -5.31
CA VAL A 59 -27.05 -17.79 -4.86
C VAL A 59 -27.62 -16.83 -5.92
N GLN A 60 -27.31 -17.01 -7.20
CA GLN A 60 -27.85 -16.19 -8.29
C GLN A 60 -29.38 -16.33 -8.47
N ARG A 61 -29.97 -17.48 -8.13
CA ARG A 61 -31.42 -17.69 -8.15
C ARG A 61 -32.10 -16.99 -6.98
N LEU A 62 -31.51 -17.04 -5.79
CA LEU A 62 -32.06 -16.46 -4.57
C LEU A 62 -31.97 -14.93 -4.54
N PHE A 63 -30.95 -14.35 -5.18
CA PHE A 63 -30.71 -12.90 -5.15
C PHE A 63 -30.85 -12.27 -6.53
N ARG A 64 -31.74 -11.28 -6.65
CA ARG A 64 -31.98 -10.56 -7.92
C ARG A 64 -30.79 -9.71 -8.39
N ARG A 65 -29.96 -9.22 -7.47
CA ARG A 65 -28.80 -8.36 -7.75
C ARG A 65 -27.51 -9.06 -7.33
N THR A 66 -26.87 -9.72 -8.29
CA THR A 66 -25.59 -10.41 -8.09
C THR A 66 -24.54 -9.94 -9.07
N ILE A 67 -23.28 -9.94 -8.64
CA ILE A 67 -22.11 -9.65 -9.46
C ILE A 67 -21.24 -10.92 -9.51
N PRO A 68 -20.86 -11.40 -10.70
CA PRO A 68 -19.94 -12.52 -10.84
C PRO A 68 -18.52 -12.04 -10.50
N VAL A 69 -18.11 -12.19 -9.23
CA VAL A 69 -16.77 -11.79 -8.77
C VAL A 69 -15.73 -12.85 -9.10
N GLY A 70 -16.07 -14.13 -8.88
CA GLY A 70 -15.18 -15.26 -9.14
C GLY A 70 -15.95 -16.58 -9.14
N ILE A 71 -16.87 -16.73 -10.10
CA ILE A 71 -17.78 -17.88 -10.18
C ILE A 71 -17.01 -19.20 -10.29
N ASP A 72 -15.93 -19.23 -11.06
CA ASP A 72 -15.09 -20.43 -11.24
C ASP A 72 -14.45 -20.90 -9.94
N HIS A 73 -14.25 -19.97 -9.01
CA HIS A 73 -13.80 -20.30 -7.67
C HIS A 73 -14.97 -20.59 -6.75
N GLY A 74 -16.18 -20.07 -7.04
CA GLY A 74 -17.39 -20.24 -6.23
C GLY A 74 -17.78 -19.00 -5.45
N THR A 75 -17.35 -17.80 -5.87
CA THR A 75 -17.67 -16.52 -5.19
C THR A 75 -18.64 -15.71 -6.04
N VAL A 76 -19.75 -15.32 -5.43
CA VAL A 76 -20.77 -14.44 -6.00
C VAL A 76 -20.94 -13.24 -5.08
N GLY A 77 -20.83 -12.03 -5.63
CA GLY A 77 -21.12 -10.82 -4.89
C GLY A 77 -22.63 -10.57 -4.85
N VAL A 78 -23.23 -10.47 -3.68
CA VAL A 78 -24.65 -10.15 -3.49
C VAL A 78 -24.77 -8.68 -3.10
N LEU A 79 -25.65 -7.93 -3.77
CA LEU A 79 -25.90 -6.52 -3.47
C LEU A 79 -27.27 -6.34 -2.80
N PRO A 80 -27.35 -6.37 -1.46
CA PRO A 80 -28.58 -6.11 -0.72
C PRO A 80 -29.07 -4.67 -0.91
N ARG A 81 -30.38 -4.42 -0.75
CA ARG A 81 -30.97 -3.08 -0.93
C ARG A 81 -30.31 -2.07 0.02
N GLY A 82 -29.74 -1.00 -0.53
CA GLY A 82 -29.08 0.08 0.24
C GLY A 82 -27.78 -0.33 0.92
N GLY A 83 -27.27 -1.54 0.65
CA GLY A 83 -26.08 -2.10 1.28
C GLY A 83 -24.84 -2.09 0.38
N ARG A 84 -23.71 -2.43 0.99
CA ARG A 84 -22.45 -2.73 0.28
C ARG A 84 -22.51 -4.13 -0.34
N LEU A 85 -21.63 -4.39 -1.31
CA LEU A 85 -21.44 -5.73 -1.86
C LEU A 85 -21.02 -6.69 -0.73
N VAL A 86 -21.69 -7.83 -0.64
CA VAL A 86 -21.37 -8.93 0.29
C VAL A 86 -20.86 -10.10 -0.54
N GLU A 87 -19.64 -10.55 -0.29
CA GLU A 87 -19.09 -11.71 -0.99
C GLU A 87 -19.64 -13.00 -0.38
N VAL A 88 -20.36 -13.77 -1.19
CA VAL A 88 -20.91 -15.08 -0.81
C VAL A 88 -20.11 -16.14 -1.54
N THR A 89 -19.43 -16.98 -0.76
CA THR A 89 -18.54 -18.01 -1.25
C THR A 89 -19.08 -19.39 -0.90
N THR A 90 -19.28 -20.25 -1.89
CA THR A 90 -19.60 -21.66 -1.65
C THR A 90 -18.49 -22.33 -0.84
N PHE A 91 -18.81 -23.26 0.07
CA PHE A 91 -17.84 -24.10 0.78
C PHE A 91 -16.96 -24.86 -0.19
N ARG A 92 -15.69 -25.03 0.17
CA ARG A 92 -14.66 -25.59 -0.72
C ARG A 92 -13.72 -26.48 0.06
N ARG A 93 -13.15 -27.47 -0.62
CA ARG A 93 -12.01 -28.25 -0.17
C ARG A 93 -10.91 -28.24 -1.22
N ASP A 94 -9.66 -28.26 -0.79
CA ASP A 94 -8.52 -28.38 -1.69
C ASP A 94 -8.31 -29.87 -2.00
N VAL A 95 -8.36 -30.26 -3.29
CA VAL A 95 -8.27 -31.68 -3.70
C VAL A 95 -6.96 -32.03 -4.39
N VAL A 96 -6.22 -31.03 -4.90
CA VAL A 96 -4.89 -31.24 -5.49
C VAL A 96 -3.95 -30.07 -5.15
N PRO A 97 -2.74 -30.33 -4.62
CA PRO A 97 -1.75 -29.30 -4.34
C PRO A 97 -0.99 -28.94 -5.64
N LEU A 98 -1.58 -28.11 -6.51
CA LEU A 98 -0.89 -27.59 -7.70
C LEU A 98 -1.17 -26.10 -7.94
N GLY A 99 -0.62 -25.25 -7.07
CA GLY A 99 -0.46 -23.81 -7.31
C GLY A 99 -1.71 -23.09 -7.85
N ARG A 100 -1.55 -22.32 -8.94
CA ARG A 100 -2.63 -21.47 -9.52
C ARG A 100 -3.82 -22.23 -10.11
N ARG A 101 -3.77 -23.57 -10.14
CA ARG A 101 -4.85 -24.44 -10.64
C ARG A 101 -5.26 -25.46 -9.57
N ALA A 102 -5.34 -25.04 -8.31
CA ALA A 102 -6.08 -25.82 -7.32
C ALA A 102 -7.49 -26.08 -7.89
N VAL A 103 -7.76 -27.33 -8.25
CA VAL A 103 -9.12 -27.76 -8.59
C VAL A 103 -9.89 -27.70 -7.28
N VAL A 104 -10.70 -26.66 -7.17
CA VAL A 104 -11.55 -26.45 -6.02
C VAL A 104 -12.75 -27.36 -6.19
N GLU A 105 -12.89 -28.33 -5.30
CA GLU A 105 -14.15 -29.03 -5.17
C GLU A 105 -15.01 -28.33 -4.15
N PHE A 106 -16.30 -28.21 -4.44
CA PHE A 106 -17.21 -27.67 -3.46
C PHE A 106 -17.43 -28.69 -2.34
N ALA A 107 -17.29 -28.22 -1.11
CA ALA A 107 -17.50 -29.02 0.09
C ALA A 107 -18.94 -28.90 0.58
N ASP A 108 -19.27 -29.74 1.57
CA ASP A 108 -20.60 -29.78 2.19
C ASP A 108 -20.59 -29.30 3.65
N THR A 109 -19.40 -29.14 4.24
CA THR A 109 -19.20 -28.69 5.62
C THR A 109 -18.40 -27.39 5.69
N ILE A 110 -18.62 -26.61 6.75
CA ILE A 110 -17.83 -25.40 7.02
C ILE A 110 -16.41 -25.76 7.45
N GLU A 111 -16.22 -26.88 8.14
CA GLU A 111 -14.92 -27.39 8.60
C GLU A 111 -13.95 -27.59 7.44
N ASP A 112 -14.43 -28.13 6.32
CA ASP A 112 -13.62 -28.30 5.09
C ASP A 112 -13.17 -26.93 4.53
N ASP A 113 -14.05 -25.92 4.51
CA ASP A 113 -13.67 -24.56 4.06
C ASP A 113 -12.72 -23.88 5.03
N LEU A 114 -12.87 -24.12 6.33
CA LEU A 114 -11.95 -23.58 7.33
C LEU A 114 -10.58 -24.27 7.26
N ALA A 115 -10.54 -25.57 6.95
CA ALA A 115 -9.31 -26.36 6.87
C ALA A 115 -8.33 -25.81 5.83
N ARG A 116 -8.83 -25.38 4.67
CA ARG A 116 -8.01 -24.84 3.56
C ARG A 116 -7.51 -23.40 3.78
N ARG A 117 -7.86 -22.75 4.88
CA ARG A 117 -7.42 -21.37 5.15
C ARG A 117 -5.95 -21.34 5.52
N ASP A 118 -5.39 -20.14 5.43
CA ASP A 118 -3.96 -19.93 5.62
C ASP A 118 -3.52 -20.10 7.07
N PHE A 119 -4.23 -19.47 8.01
CA PHE A 119 -3.88 -19.45 9.43
C PHE A 119 -5.08 -19.70 10.32
N THR A 120 -4.85 -20.33 11.46
CA THR A 120 -5.87 -20.68 12.47
C THR A 120 -6.72 -19.46 12.86
N ILE A 121 -6.08 -18.30 13.03
CA ILE A 121 -6.75 -17.03 13.38
C ILE A 121 -7.73 -16.52 12.32
N ASN A 122 -7.65 -17.01 11.09
CA ASN A 122 -8.56 -16.69 9.97
C ASN A 122 -9.53 -17.85 9.69
N ALA A 123 -9.35 -19.00 10.35
CA ALA A 123 -10.14 -20.21 10.26
C ALA A 123 -11.23 -20.25 11.33
N LEU A 124 -11.88 -19.10 11.54
CA LEU A 124 -13.00 -18.90 12.45
C LEU A 124 -14.27 -18.65 11.64
N ALA A 125 -15.38 -19.23 12.09
CA ALA A 125 -16.70 -18.98 11.52
C ALA A 125 -17.68 -18.59 12.62
N TRP A 126 -18.48 -17.55 12.37
CA TRP A 126 -19.54 -17.10 13.26
C TRP A 126 -20.89 -17.24 12.57
N HIS A 127 -21.83 -17.90 13.23
CA HIS A 127 -23.19 -18.03 12.77
C HIS A 127 -24.06 -16.95 13.41
N PRO A 128 -24.49 -15.92 12.66
CA PRO A 128 -25.07 -14.75 13.28
C PRO A 128 -26.55 -14.89 13.70
N LEU A 129 -27.25 -15.94 13.26
CA LEU A 129 -28.62 -16.23 13.71
C LEU A 129 -28.67 -17.14 14.94
N ARG A 130 -27.89 -18.24 14.92
CA ARG A 130 -27.67 -19.16 16.06
C ARG A 130 -26.78 -18.61 17.18
N LEU A 131 -26.07 -17.51 16.94
CA LEU A 131 -25.07 -16.95 17.86
C LEU A 131 -23.98 -17.97 18.26
N GLU A 132 -23.54 -18.75 17.28
CA GLU A 132 -22.58 -19.85 17.47
C GLU A 132 -21.23 -19.51 16.83
N LEU A 133 -20.14 -19.73 17.57
CA LEU A 133 -18.78 -19.61 17.06
C LEU A 133 -18.20 -21.01 16.80
N ARG A 134 -17.71 -21.24 15.59
CA ARG A 134 -17.01 -22.46 15.18
C ARG A 134 -15.52 -22.17 15.05
N ASP A 135 -14.72 -22.89 15.84
CA ASP A 135 -13.26 -22.81 15.87
C ASP A 135 -12.64 -24.22 15.96
N PRO A 136 -12.57 -24.97 14.84
CA PRO A 136 -12.06 -26.33 14.83
C PRO A 136 -10.52 -26.42 14.87
N PHE A 137 -9.80 -25.30 14.78
CA PHE A 137 -8.33 -25.26 14.67
C PHE A 137 -7.66 -24.40 15.75
N ASP A 138 -8.35 -24.14 16.86
CA ASP A 138 -7.90 -23.35 18.01
C ASP A 138 -7.42 -21.92 17.68
N GLY A 139 -8.02 -21.28 16.67
CA GLY A 139 -7.71 -19.92 16.26
C GLY A 139 -7.93 -18.88 17.37
N LEU A 140 -8.92 -19.10 18.25
CA LEU A 140 -9.14 -18.24 19.42
C LEU A 140 -8.01 -18.36 20.45
N ALA A 141 -7.52 -19.57 20.69
CA ALA A 141 -6.41 -19.77 21.60
C ALA A 141 -5.14 -19.11 21.04
N ASP A 142 -4.89 -19.25 19.74
CA ASP A 142 -3.80 -18.60 19.04
C ASP A 142 -3.91 -17.07 19.07
N LEU A 143 -5.09 -16.50 18.86
CA LEU A 143 -5.32 -15.06 18.99
C LEU A 143 -5.04 -14.56 20.41
N ARG A 144 -5.52 -15.27 21.44
CA ARG A 144 -5.27 -14.93 22.85
C ARG A 144 -3.79 -15.02 23.20
N GLY A 145 -3.12 -16.06 22.71
CA GLY A 145 -1.67 -16.27 22.87
C GLY A 145 -0.79 -15.41 21.96
N ARG A 146 -1.39 -14.56 21.11
CA ARG A 146 -0.70 -13.75 20.09
C ARG A 146 0.21 -14.58 19.17
N ARG A 147 -0.26 -15.76 18.78
CA ARG A 147 0.45 -16.70 17.93
C ARG A 147 -0.16 -16.72 16.52
N LEU A 148 0.68 -16.76 15.51
CA LEU A 148 0.28 -17.00 14.12
C LEU A 148 0.74 -18.40 13.71
N ARG A 149 -0.22 -19.30 13.51
CA ARG A 149 0.01 -20.71 13.17
C ARG A 149 -0.74 -21.07 11.90
N ALA A 150 -0.12 -21.84 11.02
CA ALA A 150 -0.78 -22.37 9.82
C ALA A 150 -1.89 -23.36 10.18
N VAL A 151 -2.90 -23.51 9.33
CA VAL A 151 -3.92 -24.56 9.51
C VAL A 151 -3.36 -25.89 8.98
N GLY A 152 -3.17 -26.87 9.86
CA GLY A 152 -2.55 -28.15 9.51
C GLY A 152 -1.02 -28.05 9.37
N ASP A 153 -0.43 -28.80 8.46
CA ASP A 153 1.03 -28.79 8.23
C ASP A 153 1.48 -27.54 7.47
N ALA A 154 2.37 -26.76 8.08
CA ALA A 154 2.80 -25.47 7.52
C ALA A 154 3.57 -25.61 6.19
N ASP A 155 4.35 -26.67 6.03
CA ASP A 155 5.15 -26.88 4.83
C ASP A 155 4.26 -27.22 3.63
N GLN A 156 3.30 -28.13 3.79
CA GLN A 156 2.27 -28.44 2.80
C GLN A 156 1.46 -27.19 2.43
N ARG A 157 1.03 -26.40 3.43
CA ARG A 157 0.28 -25.17 3.17
C ARG A 157 1.05 -24.15 2.34
N PHE A 158 2.36 -24.03 2.54
CA PHE A 158 3.17 -23.12 1.74
C PHE A 158 3.46 -23.66 0.34
N VAL A 159 3.57 -24.97 0.16
CA VAL A 159 3.69 -25.60 -1.17
C VAL A 159 2.42 -25.40 -2.00
N GLU A 160 1.24 -25.50 -1.38
CA GLU A 160 -0.04 -25.25 -2.05
C GLU A 160 -0.14 -23.81 -2.59
N ASP A 161 0.22 -22.81 -1.77
CA ASP A 161 0.28 -21.40 -2.19
C ASP A 161 1.39 -20.64 -1.44
N HIS A 162 2.50 -20.40 -2.15
CA HIS A 162 3.63 -19.63 -1.61
C HIS A 162 3.24 -18.21 -1.18
N LEU A 163 2.11 -17.65 -1.64
CA LEU A 163 1.64 -16.34 -1.18
C LEU A 163 1.34 -16.34 0.32
N ARG A 164 0.98 -17.50 0.90
CA ARG A 164 0.74 -17.65 2.34
C ARG A 164 1.98 -17.25 3.15
N ILE A 165 3.20 -17.40 2.63
CA ILE A 165 4.43 -16.90 3.28
C ILE A 165 4.39 -15.38 3.45
N LEU A 166 4.13 -14.63 2.38
CA LEU A 166 4.06 -13.16 2.40
C LEU A 166 2.92 -12.69 3.33
N ARG A 167 1.79 -13.39 3.29
CA ARG A 167 0.63 -13.14 4.15
C ARG A 167 0.95 -13.41 5.62
N ALA A 168 1.73 -14.46 5.93
CA ALA A 168 2.14 -14.78 7.30
C ALA A 168 2.86 -13.60 7.94
N LEU A 169 3.91 -13.12 7.27
CA LEU A 169 4.72 -12.01 7.75
C LEU A 169 3.92 -10.71 7.85
N ARG A 170 3.02 -10.45 6.89
CA ARG A 170 2.09 -9.31 6.95
C ARG A 170 1.15 -9.40 8.14
N PHE A 171 0.54 -10.55 8.40
CA PHE A 171 -0.39 -10.72 9.52
C PHE A 171 0.32 -10.68 10.87
N ALA A 172 1.48 -11.32 10.99
CA ALA A 172 2.33 -11.25 12.17
C ALA A 172 2.71 -9.79 12.49
N GLY A 173 3.12 -9.01 11.48
CA GLY A 173 3.38 -7.58 11.64
C GLY A 173 2.14 -6.78 12.07
N ARG A 174 1.05 -6.85 11.30
CA ARG A 174 -0.18 -6.07 11.48
C ARG A 174 -0.87 -6.33 12.81
N PHE A 175 -0.94 -7.60 13.21
CA PHE A 175 -1.62 -8.02 14.44
C PHE A 175 -0.67 -8.16 15.63
N ARG A 176 0.63 -7.90 15.44
CA ARG A 176 1.67 -8.02 16.47
C ARG A 176 1.72 -9.43 17.06
N LEU A 177 1.65 -10.43 16.19
CA LEU A 177 1.71 -11.84 16.55
C LEU A 177 3.14 -12.36 16.39
N THR A 178 3.47 -13.37 17.17
CA THR A 178 4.67 -14.19 16.99
C THR A 178 4.30 -15.37 16.09
N VAL A 179 5.10 -15.61 15.05
CA VAL A 179 4.89 -16.80 14.19
C VAL A 179 5.29 -18.03 15.00
N ASP A 180 4.43 -19.05 15.00
CA ASP A 180 4.71 -20.34 15.63
C ASP A 180 5.99 -20.99 15.04
N ALA A 181 6.73 -21.76 15.83
CA ALA A 181 8.04 -22.27 15.46
C ALA A 181 8.02 -23.10 14.16
N ASP A 182 7.09 -24.06 14.06
CA ASP A 182 6.99 -24.93 12.87
C ASP A 182 6.60 -24.12 11.64
N THR A 183 5.72 -23.14 11.82
CA THR A 183 5.30 -22.22 10.75
C THR A 183 6.46 -21.32 10.30
N TRP A 184 7.29 -20.85 11.24
CA TRP A 184 8.46 -20.03 10.95
C TRP A 184 9.53 -20.83 10.20
N ASP A 185 9.83 -22.04 10.66
CA ASP A 185 10.84 -22.89 10.04
C ASP A 185 10.43 -23.33 8.62
N ALA A 186 9.16 -23.68 8.41
CA ALA A 186 8.62 -23.96 7.09
C ALA A 186 8.73 -22.74 6.17
N LEU A 187 8.42 -21.54 6.68
CA LEU A 187 8.55 -20.29 5.93
C LEU A 187 9.99 -20.03 5.50
N VAL A 188 10.95 -20.20 6.42
CA VAL A 188 12.38 -20.00 6.15
C VAL A 188 12.90 -20.99 5.12
N ARG A 189 12.53 -22.28 5.22
CA ARG A 189 12.90 -23.32 4.24
C ARG A 189 12.35 -23.04 2.85
N ARG A 190 11.13 -22.51 2.76
CA ARG A 190 10.40 -22.32 1.49
C ARG A 190 10.53 -20.92 0.89
N ARG A 191 11.26 -20.00 1.52
CA ARG A 191 11.33 -18.59 1.10
C ARG A 191 11.73 -18.40 -0.37
N ASP A 192 12.61 -19.23 -0.91
CA ASP A 192 13.08 -19.09 -2.30
C ASP A 192 12.01 -19.46 -3.33
N ALA A 193 11.07 -20.35 -2.97
CA ALA A 193 9.93 -20.71 -3.82
C ALA A 193 8.92 -19.56 -4.00
N THR A 194 9.01 -18.51 -3.17
CA THR A 194 8.20 -17.29 -3.37
C THR A 194 8.56 -16.54 -4.66
N ARG A 195 9.71 -16.83 -5.28
CA ARG A 195 10.09 -16.28 -6.60
C ARG A 195 9.16 -16.74 -7.74
N ASP A 196 8.45 -17.84 -7.55
CA ASP A 196 7.48 -18.37 -8.53
C ASP A 196 6.13 -17.62 -8.49
N LEU A 197 5.95 -16.73 -7.51
CA LEU A 197 4.77 -15.88 -7.42
C LEU A 197 4.78 -14.83 -8.54
N SER A 198 3.59 -14.50 -9.06
CA SER A 198 3.43 -13.37 -9.96
C SER A 198 3.84 -12.07 -9.28
N ALA A 199 4.53 -11.21 -10.03
CA ALA A 199 4.91 -9.86 -9.64
C ALA A 199 3.73 -9.05 -9.05
N GLU A 200 2.53 -9.18 -9.61
CA GLU A 200 1.33 -8.48 -9.17
C GLU A 200 0.91 -8.89 -7.75
N ARG A 201 0.93 -10.20 -7.44
CA ARG A 201 0.60 -10.71 -6.09
C ARG A 201 1.63 -10.25 -5.05
N ILE A 202 2.92 -10.23 -5.41
CA ILE A 202 3.99 -9.71 -4.54
C ILE A 202 3.77 -8.21 -4.30
N ARG A 203 3.51 -7.44 -5.37
CA ARG A 203 3.20 -6.00 -5.29
C ARG A 203 2.00 -5.74 -4.39
N GLU A 204 0.92 -6.47 -4.55
CA GLU A 204 -0.29 -6.29 -3.74
C GLU A 204 -0.05 -6.54 -2.26
N GLU A 205 0.70 -7.59 -1.90
CA GLU A 205 1.04 -7.84 -0.50
C GLU A 205 1.97 -6.77 0.06
N LEU A 206 2.95 -6.29 -0.72
CA LEU A 206 3.80 -5.16 -0.34
C LEU A 206 2.98 -3.89 -0.11
N LEU A 207 2.06 -3.55 -1.03
CA LEU A 207 1.15 -2.41 -0.91
C LEU A 207 0.19 -2.53 0.27
N LYS A 208 -0.27 -3.75 0.62
CA LYS A 208 -1.06 -3.97 1.84
C LYS A 208 -0.23 -3.74 3.10
N ILE A 209 1.06 -4.11 3.12
CA ILE A 209 1.97 -3.82 4.24
C ILE A 209 2.09 -2.30 4.41
N VAL A 210 2.48 -1.59 3.35
CA VAL A 210 2.72 -0.14 3.45
C VAL A 210 1.43 0.68 3.52
N GLY A 211 0.29 0.22 3.01
CA GLY A 211 -0.97 0.97 3.03
C GLY A 211 -1.86 0.68 4.24
N ALA A 212 -1.95 -0.59 4.65
CA ALA A 212 -2.92 -1.01 5.66
C ALA A 212 -2.36 -1.16 7.07
N ASP A 213 -1.04 -1.29 7.28
CA ASP A 213 -0.45 -1.45 8.62
C ASP A 213 -0.08 -0.08 9.23
N PRO A 214 -0.46 0.24 10.49
CA PRO A 214 0.13 1.38 11.19
C PRO A 214 1.67 1.35 11.26
N ARG A 215 2.28 0.16 11.42
CA ARG A 215 3.73 -0.03 11.59
C ARG A 215 4.26 -1.09 10.61
N PRO A 216 4.40 -0.79 9.31
CA PRO A 216 4.97 -1.69 8.30
C PRO A 216 6.36 -2.18 8.68
N SER A 217 7.11 -1.44 9.50
CA SER A 217 8.42 -1.86 10.03
C SER A 217 8.40 -3.25 10.66
N ARG A 218 7.29 -3.68 11.28
CA ARG A 218 7.18 -5.01 11.91
C ARG A 218 7.18 -6.11 10.86
N ALA A 219 6.29 -6.01 9.87
CA ALA A 219 6.21 -6.99 8.79
C ALA A 219 7.51 -6.98 7.97
N LEU A 220 8.03 -5.81 7.61
CA LEU A 220 9.28 -5.67 6.88
C LEU A 220 10.48 -6.22 7.67
N GLY A 221 10.50 -6.02 9.00
CA GLY A 221 11.50 -6.63 9.88
C GLY A 221 11.49 -8.16 9.80
N LEU A 222 10.30 -8.78 9.74
CA LEU A 222 10.17 -10.23 9.55
C LEU A 222 10.60 -10.67 8.13
N TYR A 223 10.38 -9.85 7.09
CA TYR A 223 10.95 -10.11 5.75
C TYR A 223 12.48 -10.16 5.77
N ARG A 224 13.10 -9.24 6.52
CA ARG A 224 14.56 -9.22 6.67
C ARG A 224 15.06 -10.39 7.51
N ALA A 225 14.43 -10.67 8.65
CA ALA A 225 14.82 -11.75 9.56
C ALA A 225 14.67 -13.16 8.96
N SER A 226 13.66 -13.38 8.11
CA SER A 226 13.46 -14.66 7.41
C SER A 226 14.40 -14.86 6.20
N GLY A 227 15.10 -13.81 5.76
CA GLY A 227 15.85 -13.78 4.50
C GLY A 227 14.98 -13.58 3.26
N LEU A 228 13.66 -13.40 3.41
CA LEU A 228 12.74 -13.21 2.29
C LEU A 228 13.02 -11.93 1.50
N LEU A 229 13.50 -10.87 2.16
CA LEU A 229 13.91 -9.63 1.50
C LEU A 229 14.98 -9.90 0.43
N ALA A 230 16.04 -10.62 0.78
CA ALA A 230 17.11 -10.98 -0.15
C ALA A 230 16.63 -11.97 -1.22
N ALA A 231 15.69 -12.86 -0.88
CA ALA A 231 15.13 -13.83 -1.83
C ALA A 231 14.29 -13.15 -2.93
N LEU A 232 13.43 -12.19 -2.56
CA LEU A 232 12.51 -11.52 -3.49
C LEU A 232 13.10 -10.25 -4.15
N PHE A 233 13.90 -9.50 -3.39
CA PHE A 233 14.40 -8.17 -3.74
C PHE A 233 15.93 -8.08 -3.53
N PRO A 234 16.73 -8.93 -4.21
CA PRO A 234 18.18 -8.95 -4.03
C PRO A 234 18.84 -7.59 -4.32
N GLU A 235 18.37 -6.86 -5.31
CA GLU A 235 18.84 -5.52 -5.65
C GLU A 235 18.57 -4.50 -4.54
N LEU A 236 17.45 -4.66 -3.83
CA LEU A 236 17.08 -3.80 -2.71
C LEU A 236 17.93 -4.12 -1.48
N ASP A 237 18.13 -5.41 -1.18
CA ASP A 237 18.96 -5.83 -0.04
C ASP A 237 20.42 -5.40 -0.23
N ALA A 238 20.97 -5.52 -1.45
CA ALA A 238 22.30 -5.01 -1.79
C ALA A 238 22.39 -3.48 -1.65
N ALA A 239 21.38 -2.74 -2.11
CA ALA A 239 21.32 -1.29 -1.95
C ALA A 239 21.33 -0.88 -0.47
N PHE A 240 20.60 -1.57 0.39
CA PHE A 240 20.64 -1.34 1.84
C PHE A 240 21.99 -1.70 2.46
N ALA A 241 22.59 -2.82 2.06
CA ALA A 241 23.90 -3.24 2.54
C ALA A 241 24.98 -2.17 2.26
N SER A 242 24.96 -1.54 1.08
CA SER A 242 25.93 -0.49 0.70
C SER A 242 25.80 0.82 1.48
N ARG A 243 24.66 1.05 2.17
CA ARG A 243 24.42 2.25 3.00
C ARG A 243 24.79 2.04 4.48
N GLY A 244 25.10 0.81 4.88
CA GLY A 244 25.46 0.46 6.26
C GLY A 244 24.27 0.05 7.14
N PRO A 245 24.55 -0.40 8.38
CA PRO A 245 23.58 -1.13 9.21
C PRO A 245 22.35 -0.32 9.64
N GLY A 246 22.47 1.02 9.73
CA GLY A 246 21.37 1.90 10.15
C GLY A 246 20.36 2.23 9.05
N ALA A 247 20.70 2.02 7.78
CA ALA A 247 19.88 2.49 6.65
C ALA A 247 18.51 1.81 6.59
N TRP A 248 18.46 0.50 6.85
CA TRP A 248 17.21 -0.26 6.91
C TRP A 248 16.28 0.26 8.01
N THR A 249 16.81 0.35 9.24
CA THR A 249 16.07 0.83 10.42
C THR A 249 15.54 2.25 10.21
N HIS A 250 16.35 3.12 9.59
CA HIS A 250 15.94 4.47 9.23
C HIS A 250 14.78 4.45 8.23
N ALA A 251 14.90 3.73 7.12
CA ALA A 251 13.88 3.69 6.07
C ALA A 251 12.53 3.15 6.56
N VAL A 252 12.52 2.04 7.31
CA VAL A 252 11.27 1.51 7.88
C VAL A 252 10.70 2.41 8.98
N GLY A 253 11.57 3.10 9.73
CA GLY A 253 11.18 4.09 10.74
C GLY A 253 10.51 5.34 10.15
N LEU A 254 10.92 5.74 8.94
CA LEU A 254 10.25 6.76 8.15
C LEU A 254 8.89 6.28 7.64
N ALA A 255 8.84 5.06 7.07
CA ALA A 255 7.59 4.47 6.60
C ALA A 255 6.54 4.41 7.72
N ASP A 256 6.91 4.08 8.95
CA ASP A 256 6.01 4.08 10.12
C ASP A 256 5.42 5.46 10.44
N ARG A 257 6.13 6.56 10.15
CA ARG A 257 5.73 7.94 10.47
C ARG A 257 4.96 8.64 9.35
N LEU A 258 4.95 8.06 8.15
CA LEU A 258 4.29 8.59 6.97
C LEU A 258 2.83 8.13 6.86
N SER A 259 2.01 8.92 6.15
CA SER A 259 0.56 8.72 6.10
C SER A 259 0.18 7.41 5.43
N ARG A 260 -0.65 6.59 6.10
CA ARG A 260 -1.22 5.34 5.55
C ARG A 260 -2.11 5.56 4.33
N ARG A 261 -2.65 6.78 4.17
CA ARG A 261 -3.48 7.14 3.01
C ARG A 261 -2.66 7.29 1.72
N ASP A 262 -1.33 7.31 1.82
CA ASP A 262 -0.43 7.39 0.67
C ASP A 262 0.61 6.25 0.73
N PRO A 263 0.23 5.04 0.26
CA PRO A 263 1.12 3.87 0.29
C PRO A 263 2.42 4.08 -0.49
N LEU A 264 2.38 4.85 -1.58
CA LEU A 264 3.58 5.13 -2.39
C LEU A 264 4.56 6.02 -1.64
N LEU A 265 4.08 7.04 -0.92
CA LEU A 265 4.95 7.84 -0.04
C LEU A 265 5.58 6.98 1.06
N ARG A 266 4.90 5.96 1.57
CA ARG A 266 5.47 5.03 2.56
C ARG A 266 6.45 4.02 1.97
N LEU A 267 6.29 3.68 0.69
CA LEU A 267 7.22 2.83 -0.05
C LEU A 267 8.49 3.60 -0.46
N ALA A 268 8.38 4.90 -0.72
CA ALA A 268 9.48 5.70 -1.26
C ALA A 268 10.77 5.70 -0.39
N PRO A 269 10.72 5.81 0.96
CA PRO A 269 11.91 5.66 1.81
C PRO A 269 12.60 4.30 1.67
N LEU A 270 11.83 3.24 1.40
CA LEU A 270 12.38 1.90 1.20
C LEU A 270 13.15 1.82 -0.12
N LEU A 271 12.77 2.60 -1.13
CA LEU A 271 13.41 2.65 -2.46
C LEU A 271 14.53 3.69 -2.58
N ALA A 272 14.65 4.62 -1.62
CA ALA A 272 15.67 5.67 -1.66
C ALA A 272 17.12 5.12 -1.72
N PRO A 273 17.49 4.03 -1.01
CA PRO A 273 18.80 3.40 -1.17
C PRO A 273 19.06 2.90 -2.60
N LEU A 274 18.05 2.31 -3.25
CA LEU A 274 18.15 1.82 -4.61
C LEU A 274 18.35 2.97 -5.61
N HIS A 275 17.62 4.08 -5.42
CA HIS A 275 17.86 5.31 -6.17
C HIS A 275 19.30 5.81 -6.00
N ALA A 276 19.80 5.82 -4.76
CA ALA A 276 21.13 6.32 -4.47
C ALA A 276 22.26 5.36 -4.92
N TRP A 277 21.94 4.11 -5.23
CA TRP A 277 22.88 3.11 -5.73
C TRP A 277 23.01 3.14 -7.26
N GLY A 278 21.89 3.21 -7.98
CA GLY A 278 21.88 3.11 -9.45
C GLY A 278 20.93 4.09 -10.14
N GLY A 279 20.66 5.23 -9.50
CA GLY A 279 19.81 6.30 -10.02
C GLY A 279 18.34 5.93 -10.16
N GLY A 280 17.58 6.81 -10.83
CA GLY A 280 16.16 6.60 -11.11
C GLY A 280 15.90 5.33 -11.94
N GLU A 281 16.83 4.95 -12.82
CA GLU A 281 16.69 3.77 -13.70
C GLU A 281 16.61 2.45 -12.91
N SER A 282 17.37 2.34 -11.82
CA SER A 282 17.32 1.17 -10.93
C SER A 282 15.95 1.06 -10.23
N VAL A 283 15.37 2.20 -9.83
CA VAL A 283 14.01 2.24 -9.26
C VAL A 283 12.97 1.88 -10.30
N VAL A 284 13.08 2.39 -11.54
CA VAL A 284 12.18 2.06 -12.65
C VAL A 284 12.23 0.57 -12.96
N THR A 285 13.44 -0.01 -13.05
CA THR A 285 13.63 -1.45 -13.31
C THR A 285 12.96 -2.31 -12.24
N PHE A 286 13.18 -1.96 -10.96
CA PHE A 286 12.56 -2.65 -9.82
C PHE A 286 11.02 -2.60 -9.87
N LEU A 287 10.46 -1.41 -10.10
CA LEU A 287 9.01 -1.21 -10.12
C LEU A 287 8.34 -1.84 -11.35
N THR A 288 9.03 -1.83 -12.50
CA THR A 288 8.59 -2.52 -13.72
C THR A 288 8.56 -4.04 -13.52
N ARG A 289 9.58 -4.61 -12.85
CA ARG A 289 9.61 -6.03 -12.45
C ARG A 289 8.41 -6.40 -11.58
N LEU A 290 7.97 -5.48 -10.72
CA LEU A 290 6.77 -5.63 -9.88
C LEU A 290 5.47 -5.15 -10.53
N ARG A 291 5.52 -4.80 -11.82
CA ARG A 291 4.36 -4.44 -12.65
C ARG A 291 3.60 -3.22 -12.13
N PHE A 292 4.28 -2.29 -11.46
CA PHE A 292 3.68 -1.00 -11.09
C PHE A 292 3.26 -0.21 -12.35
N SER A 293 2.25 0.66 -12.20
CA SER A 293 1.83 1.54 -13.28
C SER A 293 2.92 2.57 -13.59
N ASN A 294 2.96 3.10 -14.82
CA ASN A 294 3.91 4.17 -15.18
C ASN A 294 3.72 5.41 -14.29
N ALA A 295 2.46 5.76 -13.98
CA ALA A 295 2.16 6.90 -13.10
C ALA A 295 2.73 6.70 -11.68
N ASP A 296 2.59 5.50 -11.11
CA ASP A 296 3.15 5.19 -9.78
C ASP A 296 4.69 5.17 -9.82
N THR A 297 5.26 4.62 -10.89
CA THR A 297 6.70 4.55 -11.11
C THR A 297 7.30 5.95 -11.20
N ASP A 298 6.77 6.81 -12.05
CA ASP A 298 7.22 8.20 -12.20
C ASP A 298 7.12 8.97 -10.89
N ARG A 299 6.02 8.75 -10.16
CA ARG A 299 5.82 9.35 -8.84
C ARG A 299 6.87 8.90 -7.82
N LEU A 300 7.14 7.60 -7.72
CA LEU A 300 8.15 7.06 -6.80
C LEU A 300 9.57 7.53 -7.17
N VAL A 301 9.89 7.66 -8.45
CA VAL A 301 11.16 8.23 -8.91
C VAL A 301 11.28 9.70 -8.49
N ARG A 302 10.23 10.51 -8.66
CA ARG A 302 10.22 11.91 -8.19
C ARG A 302 10.38 12.02 -6.69
N LEU A 303 9.68 11.18 -5.92
CA LEU A 303 9.76 11.16 -4.45
C LEU A 303 11.15 10.78 -3.96
N THR A 304 11.75 9.71 -4.51
CA THR A 304 13.09 9.25 -4.13
C THR A 304 14.19 10.24 -4.55
N ARG A 305 14.06 10.87 -5.72
CA ARG A 305 14.98 11.95 -6.17
C ARG A 305 14.87 13.21 -5.33
N GLY A 306 13.64 13.57 -4.95
CA GLY A 306 13.34 14.80 -4.21
C GLY A 306 13.59 14.70 -2.71
N ALA A 307 13.76 13.49 -2.18
CA ALA A 307 14.15 13.26 -0.79
C ALA A 307 15.57 13.80 -0.58
N GLY A 308 15.74 14.70 0.39
CA GLY A 308 17.02 15.33 0.65
C GLY A 308 16.91 16.67 1.36
N ALA A 309 18.02 17.40 1.36
CA ALA A 309 18.15 18.64 2.12
C ALA A 309 17.16 19.72 1.66
N LEU A 310 16.46 20.30 2.64
CA LEU A 310 15.60 21.46 2.43
C LEU A 310 16.44 22.74 2.39
N PRO A 311 16.06 23.76 1.58
CA PRO A 311 16.67 25.08 1.65
C PRO A 311 16.55 25.68 3.05
N ALA A 312 17.49 26.56 3.42
CA ALA A 312 17.50 27.23 4.71
C ALA A 312 16.20 28.02 4.96
N ALA A 313 15.76 28.05 6.21
CA ALA A 313 14.48 28.67 6.60
C ALA A 313 14.51 30.20 6.41
N ASP A 314 15.64 30.81 6.73
CA ASP A 314 16.01 32.22 6.60
C ASP A 314 16.67 32.55 5.25
N GLY A 315 16.91 31.55 4.40
CA GLY A 315 17.56 31.73 3.11
C GLY A 315 16.76 32.56 2.09
N ALA A 316 17.37 32.84 0.94
CA ALA A 316 16.76 33.59 -0.15
C ALA A 316 15.44 32.97 -0.64
N GLY A 317 14.45 33.81 -0.96
CA GLY A 317 13.16 33.36 -1.50
C GLY A 317 13.29 32.53 -2.78
N ALA A 318 14.29 32.82 -3.60
CA ALA A 318 14.60 32.11 -4.82
C ALA A 318 14.92 30.62 -4.58
N ALA A 319 15.72 30.31 -3.56
CA ALA A 319 16.07 28.93 -3.23
C ALA A 319 14.82 28.10 -2.85
N ARG A 320 13.87 28.70 -2.14
CA ARG A 320 12.58 28.05 -1.81
C ARG A 320 11.73 27.82 -3.05
N ARG A 321 11.60 28.81 -3.93
CA ARG A 321 10.83 28.67 -5.19
C ARG A 321 11.45 27.63 -6.12
N ARG A 322 12.78 27.63 -6.28
CA ARG A 322 13.50 26.61 -7.05
C ARG A 322 13.32 25.21 -6.48
N TRP A 323 13.34 25.05 -5.16
CA TRP A 323 13.02 23.77 -4.53
C TRP A 323 11.57 23.35 -4.81
N LEU A 324 10.60 24.25 -4.65
CA LEU A 324 9.19 23.98 -4.91
C LEU A 324 8.91 23.63 -6.38
N HIS A 325 9.56 24.32 -7.32
CA HIS A 325 9.50 24.02 -8.75
C HIS A 325 10.01 22.60 -9.03
N ARG A 326 11.20 22.23 -8.53
CA ARG A 326 11.76 20.88 -8.71
C ARG A 326 10.92 19.79 -8.04
N ALA A 327 10.35 20.08 -6.88
CA ALA A 327 9.46 19.17 -6.15
C ALA A 327 8.12 18.97 -6.88
N GLY A 328 7.64 20.01 -7.57
CA GLY A 328 6.42 20.00 -8.37
C GLY A 328 5.22 19.47 -7.58
N PRO A 329 4.45 18.51 -8.12
CA PRO A 329 3.27 17.98 -7.44
C PRO A 329 3.59 17.23 -6.13
N GLU A 330 4.84 16.77 -5.95
CA GLU A 330 5.23 15.99 -4.77
C GLU A 330 5.70 16.87 -3.60
N ALA A 331 5.67 18.21 -3.71
CA ALA A 331 6.16 19.11 -2.67
C ALA A 331 5.54 18.81 -1.29
N ALA A 332 4.22 18.58 -1.23
CA ALA A 332 3.55 18.26 0.03
C ALA A 332 4.03 16.92 0.63
N ALA A 333 4.27 15.92 -0.22
CA ALA A 333 4.73 14.60 0.18
C ALA A 333 6.19 14.64 0.68
N LEU A 334 7.06 15.37 -0.02
CA LEU A 334 8.46 15.59 0.39
C LEU A 334 8.57 16.36 1.72
N LEU A 335 7.72 17.38 1.93
CA LEU A 335 7.67 18.06 3.23
C LEU A 335 7.18 17.13 4.35
N ALA A 336 6.24 16.23 4.06
CA ALA A 336 5.80 15.23 5.03
C ALA A 336 6.91 14.22 5.35
N TRP A 337 7.71 13.85 4.35
CA TRP A 337 8.93 13.06 4.51
C TRP A 337 9.92 13.75 5.45
N SER A 338 10.31 15.00 5.18
CA SER A 338 11.28 15.71 6.03
C SER A 338 10.78 15.89 7.47
N LEU A 339 9.47 16.05 7.68
CA LEU A 339 8.90 16.04 9.04
C LEU A 339 8.98 14.67 9.70
N ALA A 340 8.85 13.58 8.94
CA ALA A 340 9.04 12.22 9.46
C ALA A 340 10.50 11.98 9.86
N GLU A 341 11.46 12.48 9.07
CA GLU A 341 12.90 12.47 9.41
C GLU A 341 13.18 13.24 10.70
N ALA A 342 12.68 14.48 10.82
CA ALA A 342 12.84 15.28 12.02
C ALA A 342 12.30 14.59 13.27
N ARG A 343 11.13 13.93 13.17
CA ARG A 343 10.53 13.15 14.27
C ARG A 343 11.29 11.88 14.61
N LEU A 344 12.00 11.29 13.65
CA LEU A 344 12.81 10.11 13.88
C LEU A 344 14.12 10.48 14.57
N ALA A 345 14.71 11.62 14.20
CA ALA A 345 15.96 12.12 14.76
C ALA A 345 15.79 12.92 16.08
N HIS A 346 14.56 13.31 16.46
CA HIS A 346 14.32 14.25 17.55
C HIS A 346 15.00 13.88 18.87
N ASP A 347 14.96 12.60 19.25
CA ASP A 347 15.55 12.12 20.51
C ASP A 347 17.09 12.12 20.47
N MET A 348 17.69 12.11 19.27
CA MET A 348 19.14 12.13 19.07
C MET A 348 19.69 13.54 18.83
N ASP A 349 18.95 14.37 18.10
CA ASP A 349 19.34 15.73 17.74
C ASP A 349 18.10 16.64 17.61
N ALA A 350 17.66 17.17 18.75
CA ALA A 350 16.52 18.08 18.83
C ALA A 350 16.76 19.41 18.09
N THR A 351 18.01 19.82 17.88
CA THR A 351 18.33 21.08 17.20
C THR A 351 18.14 20.93 15.69
N THR A 352 18.71 19.90 15.08
CA THR A 352 18.49 19.59 13.65
C THR A 352 17.03 19.29 13.35
N ALA A 353 16.33 18.60 14.26
CA ALA A 353 14.89 18.37 14.12
C ALA A 353 14.08 19.68 14.11
N ARG A 354 14.40 20.62 15.01
CA ARG A 354 13.73 21.94 15.04
C ARG A 354 14.04 22.77 13.80
N ASP A 355 15.27 22.77 13.33
CA ASP A 355 15.65 23.46 12.08
C ASP A 355 14.88 22.88 10.87
N THR A 356 14.80 21.55 10.77
CA THR A 356 14.01 20.89 9.71
C THR A 356 12.54 21.34 9.74
N VAL A 357 11.92 21.42 10.93
CA VAL A 357 10.55 21.93 11.08
C VAL A 357 10.44 23.40 10.63
N ALA A 358 11.41 24.24 10.98
CA ALA A 358 11.44 25.64 10.54
C ALA A 358 11.53 25.77 9.01
N ARG A 359 12.39 24.97 8.35
CA ARG A 359 12.51 24.91 6.88
C ARG A 359 11.20 24.48 6.22
N VAL A 360 10.55 23.43 6.76
CA VAL A 360 9.23 22.98 6.27
C VAL A 360 8.18 24.08 6.41
N CYS A 361 8.14 24.79 7.54
CA CYS A 361 7.22 25.91 7.74
C CYS A 361 7.48 27.06 6.77
N ALA A 362 8.75 27.37 6.47
CA ALA A 362 9.09 28.38 5.46
C ALA A 362 8.63 27.98 4.06
N LEU A 363 8.82 26.72 3.66
CA LEU A 363 8.35 26.20 2.36
C LEU A 363 6.83 26.18 2.24
N ARG A 364 6.11 25.79 3.31
CA ARG A 364 4.64 25.85 3.33
C ARG A 364 4.12 27.27 3.20
N ARG A 365 4.75 28.24 3.87
CA ARG A 365 4.41 29.67 3.71
C ARG A 365 4.64 30.14 2.29
N ALA A 366 5.80 29.80 1.71
CA ALA A 366 6.11 30.12 0.32
C ALA A 366 5.08 29.51 -0.65
N LEU A 367 4.67 28.26 -0.45
CA LEU A 367 3.67 27.61 -1.30
C LEU A 367 2.27 28.26 -1.16
N ARG A 368 1.88 28.70 0.05
CA ARG A 368 0.60 29.41 0.29
C ARG A 368 0.53 30.75 -0.41
N ALA A 369 1.66 31.40 -0.67
CA ALA A 369 1.72 32.62 -1.47
C ALA A 369 1.44 32.38 -2.96
N ARG A 370 1.23 31.12 -3.38
CA ARG A 370 0.94 30.69 -4.77
C ARG A 370 1.93 31.29 -5.78
N PRO A 371 3.25 31.08 -5.59
CA PRO A 371 4.25 31.58 -6.53
C PRO A 371 4.07 30.91 -7.89
N VAL A 372 4.55 31.56 -8.95
CA VAL A 372 4.71 30.94 -10.25
C VAL A 372 5.84 29.91 -10.16
N LEU A 373 5.50 28.65 -10.42
CA LEU A 373 6.41 27.50 -10.28
C LEU A 373 6.46 26.63 -11.53
N THR A 374 5.67 26.94 -12.54
CA THR A 374 5.61 26.19 -13.80
C THR A 374 5.45 27.16 -14.95
N VAL A 375 5.83 26.73 -16.15
CA VAL A 375 5.67 27.51 -17.38
C VAL A 375 4.23 27.99 -17.58
N GLY A 376 3.24 27.17 -17.20
CA GLY A 376 1.82 27.54 -17.31
C GLY A 376 1.38 28.69 -16.39
N GLY A 377 2.20 29.10 -15.43
CA GLY A 377 1.94 30.26 -14.57
C GLY A 377 2.61 31.56 -15.04
N LEU A 378 3.39 31.52 -16.12
CA LEU A 378 4.02 32.72 -16.69
C LEU A 378 2.97 33.68 -17.26
N ALA A 379 3.26 34.98 -17.19
CA ALA A 379 2.44 36.03 -17.80
C ALA A 379 2.49 36.03 -19.35
N VAL A 380 3.41 35.26 -19.93
CA VAL A 380 3.55 35.04 -21.38
C VAL A 380 3.43 33.55 -21.69
N GLY A 381 2.86 33.22 -22.85
CA GLY A 381 2.78 31.85 -23.35
C GLY A 381 3.21 31.73 -24.80
N GLY A 382 3.06 30.53 -25.36
CA GLY A 382 3.47 30.25 -26.75
C GLY A 382 2.78 31.15 -27.80
N ARG A 383 1.56 31.61 -27.54
CA ARG A 383 0.86 32.55 -28.43
C ARG A 383 1.54 33.91 -28.50
N ASP A 384 2.02 34.43 -27.36
CA ASP A 384 2.72 35.71 -27.30
C ASP A 384 4.06 35.63 -28.05
N LEU A 385 4.77 34.50 -27.94
CA LEU A 385 6.01 34.25 -28.68
C LEU A 385 5.77 34.25 -30.20
N ILE A 386 4.69 33.59 -30.67
CA ILE A 386 4.31 33.57 -32.10
C ILE A 386 3.98 34.99 -32.59
N GLN A 387 3.26 35.78 -31.80
CA GLN A 387 2.92 37.17 -32.15
C GLN A 387 4.16 38.07 -32.24
N ARG A 388 5.26 37.73 -31.56
CA ARG A 388 6.56 38.39 -31.67
C ARG A 388 7.42 37.87 -32.82
N GLY A 389 6.88 36.98 -33.67
CA GLY A 389 7.55 36.49 -34.88
C GLY A 389 8.41 35.25 -34.67
N LEU A 390 8.42 34.64 -33.48
CA LEU A 390 9.13 33.39 -33.24
C LEU A 390 8.38 32.20 -33.87
N LYS A 391 9.12 31.29 -34.50
CA LYS A 391 8.54 30.09 -35.13
C LYS A 391 8.40 28.95 -34.12
N PRO A 392 7.24 28.29 -34.04
CA PRO A 392 7.06 27.14 -33.14
C PRO A 392 8.13 26.06 -33.38
N GLY A 393 8.80 25.64 -32.31
CA GLY A 393 9.85 24.63 -32.38
C GLY A 393 10.34 24.17 -31.00
N PRO A 394 11.30 23.23 -30.94
CA PRO A 394 11.84 22.69 -29.69
C PRO A 394 12.41 23.76 -28.73
N GLY A 395 12.92 24.87 -29.29
CA GLY A 395 13.46 26.00 -28.51
C GLY A 395 12.43 26.76 -27.69
N PHE A 396 11.13 26.67 -28.01
CA PHE A 396 10.07 27.36 -27.24
C PHE A 396 10.00 26.90 -25.80
N ALA A 397 10.07 25.58 -25.59
CA ALA A 397 10.04 25.01 -24.24
C ALA A 397 11.25 25.49 -23.43
N GLN A 398 12.43 25.52 -24.04
CA GLN A 398 13.67 25.98 -23.40
C GLN A 398 13.61 27.47 -23.06
N LEU A 399 13.09 28.30 -23.96
CA LEU A 399 12.91 29.73 -23.71
C LEU A 399 11.93 29.99 -22.57
N LEU A 400 10.77 29.31 -22.57
CA LEU A 400 9.80 29.43 -21.49
C LEU A 400 10.35 28.94 -20.14
N GLU A 401 11.16 27.88 -20.14
CA GLU A 401 11.89 27.42 -18.95
C GLU A 401 12.89 28.48 -18.46
N ARG A 402 13.65 29.13 -19.35
CA ARG A 402 14.56 30.23 -18.96
C ARG A 402 13.82 31.44 -18.38
N LEU A 403 12.69 31.82 -18.96
CA LEU A 403 11.82 32.86 -18.41
C LEU A 403 11.32 32.47 -17.00
N LEU A 404 10.93 31.20 -16.82
CA LEU A 404 10.56 30.68 -15.53
C LEU A 404 11.71 30.77 -14.53
N GLU A 405 12.96 30.45 -14.91
CA GLU A 405 14.12 30.58 -14.03
C GLU A 405 14.30 32.01 -13.50
N GLN A 406 14.09 33.03 -14.35
CA GLN A 406 14.14 34.43 -13.92
C GLN A 406 13.02 34.77 -12.93
N VAL A 407 11.80 34.32 -13.21
CA VAL A 407 10.64 34.51 -12.31
C VAL A 407 10.84 33.78 -10.97
N LEU A 408 11.54 32.65 -10.98
CA LEU A 408 11.92 31.95 -9.75
C LEU A 408 12.93 32.76 -8.93
N ASP A 409 13.78 33.57 -9.54
CA ASP A 409 14.71 34.46 -8.82
C ASP A 409 14.02 35.75 -8.35
N ASP A 410 13.29 36.40 -9.25
CA ASP A 410 12.50 37.60 -8.97
C ASP A 410 11.03 37.43 -9.43
N PRO A 411 10.09 37.20 -8.50
CA PRO A 411 8.67 37.07 -8.83
C PRO A 411 8.06 38.32 -9.47
N ALA A 412 8.64 39.51 -9.24
CA ALA A 412 8.16 40.74 -9.84
C ALA A 412 8.40 40.79 -11.36
N ALA A 413 9.38 40.00 -11.85
CA ALA A 413 9.64 39.87 -13.28
C ALA A 413 8.54 39.14 -14.05
N ASN A 414 7.57 38.50 -13.36
CA ASN A 414 6.41 37.87 -14.00
C ASN A 414 5.35 38.89 -14.45
N ASP A 415 5.80 39.86 -15.23
CA ASP A 415 5.00 40.86 -15.90
C ASP A 415 5.14 40.67 -17.41
N ARG A 416 4.04 40.84 -18.15
CA ARG A 416 4.00 40.51 -19.58
C ARG A 416 5.01 41.35 -20.38
N GLU A 417 5.09 42.65 -20.11
CA GLU A 417 6.00 43.55 -20.85
C GLU A 417 7.46 43.23 -20.52
N THR A 418 7.75 42.96 -19.25
CA THR A 418 9.09 42.60 -18.78
C THR A 418 9.59 41.29 -19.40
N LEU A 419 8.76 40.25 -19.42
CA LEU A 419 9.11 38.97 -20.04
C LEU A 419 9.26 39.09 -21.56
N LEU A 420 8.41 39.87 -22.24
CA LEU A 420 8.51 40.08 -23.68
C LEU A 420 9.77 40.85 -24.08
N ARG A 421 10.22 41.83 -23.29
CA ARG A 421 11.51 42.49 -23.53
C ARG A 421 12.68 41.51 -23.46
N PHE A 422 12.63 40.56 -22.52
CA PHE A 422 13.65 39.50 -22.45
C PHE A 422 13.63 38.62 -23.70
N VAL A 423 12.44 38.29 -24.20
CA VAL A 423 12.26 37.55 -25.46
C VAL A 423 12.85 38.32 -26.65
N ASP A 424 12.66 39.64 -26.73
CA ASP A 424 13.22 40.45 -27.82
C ASP A 424 14.76 40.48 -27.80
N THR A 425 15.37 40.38 -26.62
CA THR A 425 16.83 40.26 -26.46
C THR A 425 17.36 38.84 -26.61
N TRP A 426 16.47 37.86 -26.76
CA TRP A 426 16.85 36.47 -26.92
C TRP A 426 17.31 36.23 -28.36
N THR A 427 18.63 36.20 -28.56
CA THR A 427 19.23 35.62 -29.75
C THR A 427 19.24 34.11 -29.60
N GLU A 428 18.76 33.39 -30.61
CA GLU A 428 19.04 31.95 -30.77
C GLU A 428 20.56 31.79 -30.84
N ASP A 429 21.20 31.53 -29.70
CA ASP A 429 22.51 30.89 -29.71
C ASP A 429 22.31 29.54 -30.43
N ALA A 430 22.96 29.43 -31.59
CA ALA A 430 22.81 28.42 -32.63
C ALA A 430 22.87 26.95 -32.17
#